data_AF-A0A7C5U6K6-F1
#
_entry.id   AF-A0A7C5U6K6-F1
#
_cell.length_a   1.000
_cell.length_b   1.000
_cell.length_c   1.000
_cell.angle_alpha   90.00
_cell.angle_beta   90.00
_cell.angle_gamma   90.00
#
_symmetry.space_group_name_H-M   'P 1'
#
loop_
_entity.id
_entity.type
_entity.pdbx_description
1 polymer ?
#
loop_
_entity_poly.entity_id
_entity_poly.type
_entity_poly.pdbx_seq_one_letter_code
_entity_poly.pdbx_strand_id
1 'polypeptide(L)'
;LGRHMKIIKEPREIIRSIQGIKLIEIRGNQLESNCCGGGGLYLALDPDKSSNIALNRLDDIPKGVKVLVTACPSCEVQLSSAVRSKGLELEVLDISELILRAFNK
;
A
#
# COMPACT_ATOMS: atom_id res chain seq x y z
N LEU A 1 -6.41 -6.90 -6.26
CA LEU A 1 -5.51 -7.73 -7.07
C LEU A 1 -5.28 -9.12 -6.47
N GLY A 2 -4.47 -9.27 -5.42
CA GLY A 2 -4.04 -10.61 -4.93
C GLY A 2 -5.16 -11.52 -4.40
N ARG A 3 -5.93 -11.09 -3.40
CA ARG A 3 -6.87 -11.97 -2.67
C ARG A 3 -7.93 -12.65 -3.55
N HIS A 4 -8.56 -11.90 -4.45
CA HIS A 4 -9.68 -12.40 -5.26
C HIS A 4 -9.28 -12.72 -6.71
N MET A 5 -8.40 -11.92 -7.31
CA MET A 5 -8.03 -12.09 -8.72
C MET A 5 -6.75 -12.88 -8.90
N LYS A 6 -6.01 -13.18 -7.82
CA LYS A 6 -4.72 -13.90 -7.84
C LYS A 6 -3.65 -13.24 -8.71
N ILE A 7 -3.84 -11.96 -9.04
CA ILE A 7 -2.86 -11.11 -9.71
C ILE A 7 -1.87 -10.64 -8.65
N ILE A 8 -0.66 -11.20 -8.69
CA ILE A 8 0.37 -11.02 -7.66
C ILE A 8 1.72 -10.73 -8.32
N LYS A 9 2.08 -11.52 -9.33
CA LYS A 9 3.40 -11.46 -9.96
C LYS A 9 3.51 -10.25 -10.90
N GLU A 10 2.48 -10.02 -11.69
CA GLU A 10 2.42 -9.03 -12.77
C GLU A 10 2.65 -7.59 -12.28
N PRO A 11 2.01 -7.11 -11.19
CA PRO A 11 2.29 -5.77 -10.68
C PRO A 11 3.74 -5.61 -10.20
N ARG A 12 4.36 -6.69 -9.68
CA ARG A 12 5.75 -6.66 -9.21
C ARG A 12 6.73 -6.61 -10.38
N GLU A 13 6.43 -7.32 -11.46
CA GLU A 13 7.22 -7.27 -12.69
C GLU A 13 7.21 -5.87 -13.30
N ILE A 14 6.04 -5.22 -13.35
CA ILE A 14 5.92 -3.81 -13.78
C ILE A 14 6.75 -2.88 -12.89
N ILE A 15 6.66 -3.02 -11.56
CA ILE A 15 7.46 -2.15 -10.67
C ILE A 15 8.96 -2.40 -10.85
N ARG A 16 9.39 -3.66 -11.02
CA ARG A 16 10.80 -4.01 -11.25
C ARG A 16 11.33 -3.52 -12.59
N SER A 17 10.48 -3.30 -13.60
CA SER A 17 10.91 -2.77 -14.89
C SER A 17 11.17 -1.26 -14.87
N ILE A 18 10.78 -0.55 -13.81
CA ILE A 18 11.01 0.89 -13.68
C ILE A 18 12.45 1.15 -13.23
N GLN A 19 13.21 1.87 -14.04
CA GLN A 19 14.60 2.20 -13.73
C GLN A 19 14.71 3.12 -12.50
N GLY A 20 15.68 2.84 -11.63
CA GLY A 20 15.93 3.62 -10.42
C GLY A 20 15.00 3.30 -9.25
N ILE A 21 14.10 2.31 -9.38
CA ILE A 21 13.25 1.83 -8.28
C ILE A 21 13.76 0.47 -7.80
N LYS A 22 13.86 0.32 -6.48
CA LYS A 22 14.09 -0.97 -5.82
C LYS A 22 12.80 -1.40 -5.12
N LEU A 23 12.17 -2.46 -5.64
CA LEU A 23 11.02 -3.07 -4.97
C LEU A 23 11.47 -3.78 -3.68
N ILE A 24 10.84 -3.42 -2.56
CA ILE A 24 11.01 -4.07 -1.26
C ILE A 24 9.66 -4.66 -0.87
N GLU A 25 9.64 -5.96 -0.57
CA GLU A 25 8.42 -6.62 -0.10
C GLU A 25 8.20 -6.31 1.38
N ILE A 26 6.99 -5.84 1.71
CA ILE A 26 6.53 -5.63 3.08
C ILE A 26 6.27 -6.97 3.79
N ARG A 27 6.36 -7.05 5.12
CA ARG A 27 5.91 -8.24 5.87
C ARG A 27 4.42 -8.51 5.58
N GLY A 28 4.03 -9.78 5.46
CA GLY A 28 2.67 -10.15 5.06
C GLY A 28 2.36 -9.60 3.66
N ASN A 29 2.98 -10.19 2.64
CA ASN A 29 2.80 -9.84 1.23
C ASN A 29 2.19 -11.01 0.45
N GLN A 30 1.94 -10.81 -0.85
CA GLN A 30 1.35 -11.81 -1.74
C GLN A 30 0.01 -12.34 -1.21
N LEU A 31 -0.16 -13.66 -1.10
CA LEU A 31 -1.38 -14.29 -0.59
C LEU A 31 -1.58 -14.03 0.92
N GLU A 32 -0.51 -13.79 1.65
CA GLU A 32 -0.50 -13.46 3.08
C GLU A 32 -0.62 -11.94 3.32
N SER A 33 -1.19 -11.20 2.37
CA SER A 33 -1.34 -9.74 2.50
C SER A 33 -2.35 -9.36 3.57
N ASN A 34 -1.87 -8.64 4.59
CA ASN A 34 -2.70 -8.07 5.64
C ASN A 34 -3.63 -6.97 5.09
N CYS A 35 -4.79 -6.81 5.73
CA CYS A 35 -5.78 -5.78 5.40
C CYS A 35 -5.27 -4.37 5.77
N CYS A 36 -5.73 -3.35 5.04
CA CYS A 36 -5.50 -1.94 5.38
C CYS A 36 -6.54 -1.36 6.35
N GLY A 37 -7.68 -2.04 6.55
CA GLY A 37 -8.81 -1.57 7.36
C GLY A 37 -9.86 -0.72 6.61
N GLY A 38 -9.55 -0.23 5.40
CA GLY A 38 -10.41 0.73 4.68
C GLY A 38 -11.57 0.13 3.86
N GLY A 39 -11.64 -1.20 3.73
CA GLY A 39 -12.64 -1.89 2.90
C GLY A 39 -13.82 -2.48 3.68
N GLY A 40 -14.80 -3.01 2.94
CA GLY A 40 -15.87 -3.86 3.50
C GLY A 40 -16.79 -3.18 4.51
N LEU A 41 -17.03 -1.86 4.36
CA LEU A 41 -17.78 -1.01 5.31
C LEU A 41 -17.19 -0.93 6.73
N TYR A 42 -16.05 -1.59 6.98
CA TYR A 42 -15.49 -1.69 8.33
C TYR A 42 -15.06 -0.34 8.88
N LEU A 43 -14.55 0.56 8.03
CA LEU A 43 -14.24 1.94 8.39
C LEU A 43 -15.47 2.70 8.91
N ALA A 44 -16.67 2.43 8.39
CA ALA A 44 -17.89 3.08 8.84
C ALA A 44 -18.49 2.43 10.10
N LEU A 45 -18.34 1.11 10.24
CA LEU A 45 -18.90 0.34 11.35
C LEU A 45 -18.05 0.44 12.63
N ASP A 46 -16.72 0.47 12.50
CA ASP A 46 -15.78 0.56 13.61
C ASP A 46 -14.54 1.37 13.19
N PRO A 47 -14.63 2.71 13.19
CA PRO A 47 -13.56 3.59 12.72
C PRO A 47 -12.25 3.43 13.49
N ASP A 48 -12.34 3.19 14.80
CA ASP A 48 -11.19 3.05 15.69
C ASP A 48 -10.41 1.78 15.38
N LYS A 49 -11.10 0.62 15.25
CA LYS A 49 -10.42 -0.62 14.85
C LYS A 49 -9.91 -0.54 13.42
N SER A 50 -10.66 0.06 12.50
CA SER A 50 -10.19 0.27 11.13
C SER A 50 -8.89 1.08 11.08
N SER A 51 -8.81 2.15 11.87
CA SER A 51 -7.60 2.98 11.98
C SER A 51 -6.44 2.21 12.61
N ASN A 52 -6.69 1.44 13.67
CA ASN A 52 -5.66 0.59 14.29
C ASN A 52 -5.10 -0.47 13.34
N ILE A 53 -5.94 -1.08 12.49
CA ILE A 53 -5.47 -2.01 11.45
C ILE A 53 -4.52 -1.29 10.47
N ALA A 54 -4.88 -0.08 10.04
CA ALA A 54 -4.02 0.71 9.16
C ALA A 54 -2.68 1.05 9.82
N LEU A 55 -2.69 1.45 11.09
CA LEU A 55 -1.48 1.77 11.85
C LEU A 55 -0.56 0.56 12.00
N ASN A 56 -1.12 -0.61 12.34
CA ASN A 56 -0.38 -1.87 12.40
C ASN A 56 0.19 -2.25 11.04
N ARG A 57 -0.54 -1.96 9.96
CA ARG A 57 -0.06 -2.22 8.60
C ARG A 57 1.16 -1.36 8.25
N LEU A 58 1.25 -0.14 8.77
CA LEU A 58 2.43 0.71 8.60
C LEU A 58 3.64 0.20 9.38
N ASP A 59 3.45 -0.51 10.50
CA ASP A 59 4.55 -1.09 11.28
C ASP A 59 5.21 -2.29 10.57
N ASP A 60 4.55 -2.87 9.56
CA ASP A 60 5.13 -3.91 8.69
C ASP A 60 6.16 -3.33 7.69
N ILE A 61 6.21 -2.00 7.53
CA ILE A 61 7.02 -1.33 6.51
C ILE A 61 8.48 -1.25 6.96
N PRO A 62 9.44 -1.76 6.14
CA PRO A 62 10.85 -1.60 6.43
C PRO A 62 11.28 -0.13 6.51
N LYS A 63 12.22 0.16 7.42
CA LYS A 63 12.80 1.51 7.54
C LYS A 63 13.47 1.94 6.23
N GLY A 64 13.35 3.23 5.91
CA GLY A 64 13.97 3.84 4.72
C GLY A 64 13.18 3.67 3.42
N VAL A 65 12.02 3.01 3.45
CA VAL A 65 11.06 3.02 2.34
C VAL A 65 10.45 4.42 2.22
N LYS A 66 10.47 4.99 1.02
CA LYS A 66 9.93 6.33 0.73
C LYS A 66 8.51 6.30 0.18
N VAL A 67 8.16 5.21 -0.50
CA VAL A 67 6.88 5.06 -1.22
C VAL A 67 6.30 3.69 -0.93
N LEU A 68 5.05 3.65 -0.50
CA LEU A 68 4.21 2.47 -0.41
C LEU A 68 3.25 2.45 -1.60
N VAL A 69 3.17 1.32 -2.30
CA VAL A 69 2.38 1.21 -3.53
C VAL A 69 1.22 0.24 -3.32
N THR A 70 0.03 0.63 -3.77
CA THR A 70 -1.19 -0.19 -3.76
C THR A 70 -1.89 -0.10 -5.11
N ALA A 71 -2.82 -1.01 -5.39
CA ALA A 71 -3.69 -0.97 -6.57
C ALA A 71 -5.17 -0.95 -6.15
N CYS A 72 -5.43 -0.35 -4.99
CA CYS A 72 -6.72 -0.37 -4.32
C CYS A 72 -6.96 1.03 -3.72
N PRO A 73 -7.93 1.79 -4.26
CA PRO A 73 -8.19 3.17 -3.81
C PRO A 73 -8.52 3.28 -2.32
N SER A 74 -9.24 2.31 -1.76
CA SER A 74 -9.55 2.34 -0.31
C SER A 74 -8.30 2.10 0.56
N CYS A 75 -7.37 1.24 0.11
CA CYS A 75 -6.08 1.10 0.78
C CYS A 75 -5.28 2.40 0.72
N GLU A 76 -5.25 3.05 -0.43
CA GLU A 76 -4.51 4.30 -0.64
C GLU A 76 -5.00 5.39 0.32
N VAL A 77 -6.31 5.65 0.34
CA VAL A 77 -6.92 6.65 1.24
C VAL A 77 -6.66 6.31 2.71
N GLN A 78 -6.93 5.06 3.11
CA GLN A 78 -6.82 4.65 4.50
C GLN A 78 -5.38 4.69 5.02
N LEU A 79 -4.42 4.19 4.22
CA LEU A 79 -3.01 4.18 4.61
C LEU A 79 -2.41 5.59 4.55
N SER A 80 -2.81 6.43 3.59
CA SER A 80 -2.40 7.84 3.57
C SER A 80 -2.86 8.60 4.82
N SER A 81 -4.08 8.33 5.28
CA SER A 81 -4.59 8.88 6.54
C SER A 81 -3.77 8.42 7.75
N ALA A 82 -3.45 7.13 7.83
CA ALA A 82 -2.63 6.56 8.90
C ALA A 82 -1.18 7.07 8.89
N VAL A 83 -0.59 7.29 7.71
CA VAL A 83 0.73 7.92 7.56
C VAL A 83 0.71 9.33 8.13
N ARG A 84 -0.31 10.11 7.76
CA ARG A 84 -0.48 11.49 8.24
C ARG A 84 -0.66 11.54 9.75
N SER A 85 -1.42 10.61 10.35
CA SER A 85 -1.63 10.57 11.80
C SER A 85 -0.38 10.17 12.58
N LYS A 86 0.50 9.32 12.01
CA LYS A 86 1.82 9.00 12.59
C LYS A 86 2.90 10.06 12.30
N GLY A 87 2.63 11.06 11.45
CA GLY A 87 3.60 12.07 11.05
C GLY A 87 4.79 11.50 10.27
N LEU A 88 4.58 10.43 9.49
CA LEU A 88 5.64 9.77 8.73
C LEU A 88 5.90 10.47 7.40
N GLU A 89 7.17 10.56 7.00
CA GLU A 89 7.60 10.95 5.65
C GLU A 89 7.53 9.75 4.68
N LEU A 90 6.36 9.14 4.57
CA LEU A 90 6.08 8.03 3.66
C LEU A 90 4.98 8.46 2.68
N GLU A 91 5.20 8.29 1.39
CA GLU A 91 4.15 8.52 0.39
C GLU A 91 3.40 7.23 0.10
N VAL A 92 2.06 7.29 -0.03
CA VAL A 92 1.26 6.15 -0.47
C VAL A 92 0.70 6.48 -1.85
N LEU A 93 0.96 5.61 -2.83
CA LEU A 93 0.57 5.81 -4.23
C LEU A 93 -0.26 4.65 -4.75
N ASP A 94 -1.23 4.95 -5.62
CA ASP A 94 -1.72 3.95 -6.57
C ASP A 94 -0.60 3.55 -7.56
N ILE A 95 -0.60 2.29 -7.99
CA ILE A 95 0.36 1.77 -8.96
C ILE A 95 0.34 2.56 -10.28
N SER A 96 -0.82 3.06 -10.70
CA SER A 96 -0.97 3.84 -11.92
C SER A 96 -0.26 5.20 -11.78
N GLU A 97 -0.30 5.80 -10.59
CA GLU A 97 0.41 7.04 -10.31
C GLU A 97 1.93 6.83 -10.31
N LEU A 98 2.40 5.74 -9.69
CA LEU A 98 3.81 5.37 -9.75
C LEU A 98 4.29 5.22 -11.21
N ILE A 99 3.50 4.54 -12.04
CA ILE A 99 3.80 4.34 -13.46
C ILE A 99 3.82 5.68 -14.20
N LEU A 100 2.85 6.55 -13.98
CA LEU A 100 2.80 7.87 -14.60
C LEU A 100 4.02 8.73 -14.22
N ARG A 101 4.43 8.71 -12.95
CA ARG A 101 5.65 9.39 -12.48
C ARG A 101 6.92 8.80 -13.07
N ALA A 102 6.92 7.51 -13.41
CA ALA A 102 8.04 6.87 -14.09
C ALA A 102 8.12 7.26 -15.57
N PHE A 103 6.99 7.44 -16.25
CA PHE A 103 6.94 7.88 -17.64
C PHE A 103 7.32 9.36 -17.84
N ASN A 104 7.01 10.22 -16.88
CA ASN A 104 7.25 11.66 -16.97
C ASN A 104 8.65 12.09 -16.46
N LYS A 105 9.54 11.14 -16.20
CA LYS A 105 10.95 11.38 -15.87
C LYS A 105 11.81 11.33 -17.13
#